data_AF-A0A2N2K767-F1
#
_entry.id   AF-A0A2N2K767-F1
#
_cell.length_a   1.000
_cell.length_b   1.000
_cell.length_c   1.000
_cell.angle_alpha   90.00
_cell.angle_beta   90.00
_cell.angle_gamma   90.00
#
_symmetry.space_group_name_H-M   'P 1'
#
loop_
_entity.id
_entity.type
_entity.pdbx_description
1 polymer ?
#
loop_
_entity_poly.entity_id
_entity_poly.type
_entity_poly.pdbx_seq_one_letter_code
_entity_poly.pdbx_strand_id
1 'polypeptide(L)' 'MFSEKNKLEKEIKDLEAQLKDREAALPAHSVRPHQLQIIEDLEEKILEKKRELEKLGDA' A
#
# COMPACT_ATOMS: atom_id res chain seq x y z
N MET A 1 -17.08 17.76 3.14
CA MET A 1 -16.28 17.17 2.04
C MET A 1 -14.99 16.65 2.66
N PHE A 2 -14.61 15.40 2.42
CA PHE A 2 -13.27 14.93 2.77
C PHE A 2 -12.26 15.64 1.86
N SER A 3 -11.19 16.19 2.43
CA SER A 3 -10.08 16.74 1.65
C SER A 3 -9.43 15.63 0.82
N GLU A 4 -8.82 15.99 -0.31
CA GLU A 4 -8.01 15.06 -1.10
C GLU A 4 -6.94 14.37 -0.24
N LYS A 5 -6.38 15.11 0.74
CA LYS A 5 -5.50 14.58 1.78
C LYS A 5 -6.11 13.40 2.54
N ASN A 6 -7.31 13.57 3.08
CA ASN A 6 -7.98 12.53 3.87
C ASN A 6 -8.35 11.31 3.02
N LYS A 7 -8.62 11.50 1.71
CA LYS A 7 -8.86 10.38 0.78
C LYS A 7 -7.58 9.59 0.55
N LEU A 8 -6.47 10.27 0.26
CA LEU A 8 -5.15 9.66 0.09
C LEU A 8 -4.71 8.89 1.35
N GLU A 9 -4.87 9.49 2.54
CA GLU A 9 -4.56 8.82 3.81
C GLU A 9 -5.39 7.55 4.01
N LYS A 10 -6.69 7.60 3.67
CA LYS A 10 -7.56 6.43 3.75
C LYS A 10 -7.12 5.35 2.75
N GLU A 11 -6.83 5.71 1.51
CA GLU A 11 -6.37 4.77 0.49
C GLU A 11 -5.04 4.11 0.85
N ILE A 12 -4.09 4.88 1.39
CA ILE A 12 -2.82 4.34 1.91
C ILE A 12 -3.09 3.32 3.00
N LYS A 13 -3.96 3.65 3.97
CA LYS A 13 -4.30 2.75 5.07
C LYS A 13 -4.98 1.46 4.59
N ASP A 14 -5.88 1.56 3.62
CA ASP A 14 -6.58 0.42 3.03
C ASP A 14 -5.60 -0.47 2.24
N LEU A 15 -4.59 0.10 1.58
CA LEU A 15 -3.53 -0.65 0.90
C LEU A 15 -2.54 -1.30 1.87
N GLU A 16 -2.15 -0.61 2.95
CA GLU A 16 -1.30 -1.18 4.00
C GLU A 16 -1.97 -2.36 4.70
N ALA A 17 -3.28 -2.30 4.94
CA ALA A 17 -4.04 -3.43 5.47
C ALA A 17 -4.00 -4.63 4.50
N GLN A 18 -4.23 -4.38 3.21
CA GLN A 18 -4.17 -5.42 2.18
C GLN A 18 -2.78 -6.03 2.00
N LEU A 19 -1.71 -5.23 2.15
CA LEU A 19 -0.34 -5.71 2.13
C LEU A 19 -0.11 -6.68 3.29
N LYS A 20 -0.44 -6.24 4.51
CA LYS A 20 -0.29 -7.04 5.73
C LYS A 20 -1.05 -8.35 5.68
N ASP A 21 -2.28 -8.33 5.17
CA ASP A 21 -3.10 -9.54 5.01
C ASP A 21 -2.45 -10.54 4.03
N ARG A 22 -1.84 -10.04 2.95
CA ARG A 22 -1.14 -10.89 1.97
C ARG A 22 0.18 -11.43 2.50
N GLU A 23 0.96 -10.63 3.22
CA GLU A 23 2.17 -11.07 3.91
C GLU A 23 1.85 -12.15 4.94
N ALA A 24 0.78 -11.97 5.72
CA ALA A 24 0.33 -12.95 6.70
C ALA A 24 -0.19 -14.26 6.06
N ALA A 25 -0.68 -14.19 4.82
CA ALA A 25 -1.11 -15.34 4.04
C ALA A 25 0.04 -16.07 3.32
N LEU A 26 1.28 -15.56 3.39
CA LEU A 26 2.42 -16.22 2.75
C LEU A 26 2.77 -17.55 3.45
N PRO A 27 2.97 -18.63 2.69
CA PRO A 27 3.44 -19.89 3.26
C PRO A 27 4.92 -19.79 3.62
N ALA A 28 5.28 -20.14 4.86
CA ALA A 28 6.64 -20.00 5.41
C ALA A 28 7.76 -20.70 4.61
N HIS A 29 7.44 -21.74 3.84
CA HIS A 29 8.42 -22.54 3.11
C HIS A 29 8.13 -22.67 1.60
N SER A 30 7.12 -22.00 1.06
CA SER A 30 6.70 -22.20 -0.34
C SER A 30 6.14 -20.93 -0.98
N VAL A 31 6.79 -19.80 -0.72
CA VAL A 31 6.43 -18.52 -1.34
C VAL A 31 6.66 -18.62 -2.85
N ARG A 32 5.61 -18.36 -3.63
CA ARG A 32 5.68 -18.35 -5.10
C ARG A 32 6.05 -16.96 -5.61
N PRO A 33 6.81 -16.85 -6.72
CA PRO A 33 7.18 -15.56 -7.30
C PRO A 33 5.99 -14.62 -7.53
N HIS A 34 4.87 -15.14 -8.03
CA HIS A 34 3.65 -14.34 -8.21
C HIS A 34 3.09 -13.77 -6.90
N GLN A 35 3.27 -14.45 -5.76
CA GLN A 35 2.83 -13.93 -4.46
C GLN A 35 3.69 -12.75 -4.02
N LEU A 36 5.01 -12.82 -4.27
CA LEU A 36 5.92 -11.69 -4.03
C LEU A 36 5.61 -10.53 -4.96
N GLN A 37 5.37 -10.79 -6.24
CA GLN A 37 5.03 -9.75 -7.20
C GLN A 37 3.79 -8.95 -6.79
N ILE A 38 2.75 -9.61 -6.26
CA ILE A 38 1.57 -8.90 -5.74
C ILE A 38 1.92 -8.00 -4.55
N ILE A 39 2.82 -8.46 -3.67
CA ILE A 39 3.27 -7.70 -2.51
C ILE A 39 4.09 -6.48 -2.97
N GLU A 40 5.05 -6.69 -3.87
CA GLU A 40 5.87 -5.64 -4.48
C GLU A 40 5.00 -4.57 -5.18
N ASP A 41 3.98 -4.99 -5.95
CA ASP A 41 3.02 -4.08 -6.60
C ASP A 41 2.23 -3.24 -5.58
N LEU A 42 1.91 -3.81 -4.41
CA LEU A 42 1.20 -3.10 -3.34
C LEU A 42 2.12 -2.12 -2.62
N GLU A 43 3.35 -2.53 -2.33
CA GLU A 43 4.37 -1.67 -1.74
C GLU A 43 4.67 -0.46 -2.63
N GLU A 44 4.81 -0.66 -3.94
CA GLU A 44 5.04 0.41 -4.91
C GLU A 44 3.87 1.40 -4.92
N LYS A 45 2.62 0.91 -4.99
CA LYS A 45 1.42 1.77 -4.92
C LYS A 45 1.32 2.57 -3.62
N ILE A 46 1.67 1.97 -2.49
CA ILE A 46 1.70 2.66 -1.20
C ILE A 46 2.74 3.78 -1.24
N LEU A 47 3.93 3.50 -1.77
CA LEU A 47 5.00 4.48 -1.89
C LEU A 47 4.62 5.66 -2.79
N GLU A 48 4.01 5.39 -3.94
CA GLU A 48 3.50 6.42 -4.85
C GLU A 48 2.48 7.33 -4.15
N LYS A 49 1.48 6.74 -3.48
CA LYS A 49 0.46 7.51 -2.76
C LYS A 49 1.01 8.29 -1.57
N LYS A 50 2.01 7.75 -0.86
CA LYS A 50 2.72 8.49 0.20
C LYS A 50 3.44 9.71 -0.37
N ARG A 51 4.11 9.58 -1.51
CA ARG A 51 4.74 10.72 -2.20
C ARG A 51 3.72 11.76 -2.66
N GLU A 52 2.55 11.33 -3.14
CA GLU A 52 1.45 12.23 -3.48
C GLU A 52 0.93 12.98 -2.25
N LEU A 53 0.77 12.28 -1.12
CA LEU A 53 0.34 12.87 0.14
C LEU A 53 1.35 13.88 0.69
N GLU A 54 2.66 13.59 0.62
CA GLU A 54 3.73 14.51 1.01
C GLU A 54 3.66 15.80 0.16
N LYS A 55 3.58 15.67 -1.16
CA LYS A 55 3.42 16.82 -2.06
C LYS A 55 2.16 17.66 -1.77
N LEU A 56 1.10 17.03 -1.27
CA LEU A 56 -0.14 17.70 -0.89
C LEU A 56 -0.06 18.36 0.49
N GLY A 57 0.88 17.94 1.35
CA GLY A 57 1.14 18.50 2.67
C GLY A 57 2.21 19.60 2.69
N ASP A 58 3.09 19.61 1.68
CA ASP A 58 4.11 20.64 1.44
C ASP A 58 3.57 21.87 0.67
N ALA A 59 2.28 21.86 0.31
CA ALA A 59 1.58 22.95 -0.39
C ALA A 59 0.66 23.75 0.55
#